data_AF-A0A3M1ZJU7-F1
#
_entry.id   AF-A0A3M1ZJU7-F1
#
_cell.length_a   1.000
_cell.length_b   1.000
_cell.length_c   1.000
_cell.angle_alpha   90.00
_cell.angle_beta   90.00
_cell.angle_gamma   90.00
#
_symmetry.space_group_name_H-M   'P 1'
#
loop_
_entity.id
_entity.type
_entity.pdbx_description
1 polymer ?
#
loop_
_entity_poly.entity_id
_entity_poly.type
_entity_poly.pdbx_seq_one_letter_code
_entity_poly.pdbx_strand_id
1 'polypeptide(L)'
;MRRVVITGVSIIISGVFLWLALRDVNLAEIGQEIRHADVGWLLVAFGCVSAGLWTRGVRWQGLTGFRINKTEAWHMVNITFLFNQLPLRLGEVARSLLTTRAG
;
A
#
# COMPACT_ATOMS: atom_id res chain seq x y z
N MET A 1 21.17 15.20 -12.74
CA MET A 1 20.20 16.32 -12.83
C MET A 1 18.80 15.89 -13.27
N ARG A 2 18.60 15.15 -14.38
CA ARG A 2 17.27 14.71 -14.87
C ARG A 2 16.37 14.04 -13.81
N ARG A 3 16.92 13.16 -12.94
CA ARG A 3 16.15 12.48 -11.88
C ARG A 3 15.65 13.44 -10.79
N VAL A 4 16.46 14.41 -10.40
CA VAL A 4 16.11 15.41 -9.37
C VAL A 4 14.99 16.32 -9.86
N VAL A 5 15.03 16.73 -11.14
CA VAL A 5 13.99 17.53 -11.77
C VAL A 5 12.66 16.79 -11.80
N ILE A 6 12.66 15.51 -12.20
CA ILE A 6 11.43 14.69 -12.25
C ILE A 6 10.82 14.53 -10.85
N THR A 7 11.64 14.24 -9.83
CA THR A 7 11.14 14.12 -8.45
C THR A 7 10.57 15.45 -7.94
N GLY A 8 11.27 16.56 -8.17
CA GLY A 8 10.80 17.90 -7.77
C GLY A 8 9.45 18.26 -8.42
N VAL A 9 9.33 18.04 -9.73
CA VAL A 9 8.08 18.26 -10.47
C VAL A 9 6.96 17.36 -9.94
N SER A 10 7.25 16.08 -9.67
CA SER A 10 6.25 15.14 -9.14
C SER A 10 5.74 15.55 -7.76
N ILE A 11 6.62 16.07 -6.89
CA ILE A 11 6.24 16.58 -5.57
C ILE A 11 5.37 17.83 -5.72
N ILE A 12 5.75 18.77 -6.58
CA ILE A 12 4.99 19.99 -6.82
C ILE A 12 3.59 19.66 -7.35
N ILE A 13 3.50 18.78 -8.36
CA ILE A 13 2.22 18.34 -8.92
C ILE A 13 1.38 17.65 -7.82
N SER A 14 1.96 16.72 -7.07
CA SER A 14 1.25 16.04 -5.97
C SER A 14 0.72 17.04 -4.93
N GLY A 15 1.52 18.05 -4.57
CA GLY A 15 1.13 19.12 -3.63
C GLY A 15 -0.01 19.99 -4.18
N VAL A 16 0.05 20.37 -5.45
CA VAL A 16 -1.01 21.16 -6.11
C VAL A 16 -2.32 20.38 -6.16
N PHE A 17 -2.29 19.11 -6.53
CA PHE A 17 -3.48 18.27 -6.56
C PHE A 17 -4.04 17.99 -5.16
N LEU A 18 -3.17 17.80 -4.16
CA LEU A 18 -3.60 17.68 -2.78
C LEU A 18 -4.29 18.96 -2.28
N TRP A 19 -3.73 20.12 -2.60
CA TRP A 19 -4.35 21.41 -2.29
C TRP A 19 -5.69 21.58 -3.00
N LEU A 20 -5.77 21.28 -4.29
CA LEU A 20 -7.03 21.33 -5.06
C LEU A 20 -8.09 20.39 -4.48
N ALA A 21 -7.71 19.20 -4.02
CA ALA A 21 -8.60 18.23 -3.41
C ALA A 21 -9.12 18.68 -2.03
N LEU A 22 -8.32 19.44 -1.28
CA LEU A 22 -8.65 19.85 0.10
C LEU A 22 -9.24 21.26 0.20
N ARG A 23 -9.04 22.14 -0.79
CA ARG A 23 -9.40 23.56 -0.68
C ARG A 23 -10.90 23.81 -0.45
N ASP A 24 -11.74 22.93 -0.98
CA ASP A 24 -13.21 23.03 -0.91
C ASP A 24 -13.81 22.04 0.11
N VAL A 25 -12.96 21.32 0.86
CA VAL A 25 -13.41 20.27 1.77
C VAL A 25 -13.37 20.75 3.22
N ASN A 26 -14.53 20.74 3.87
CA ASN A 26 -14.63 20.99 5.30
C ASN A 26 -14.16 19.76 6.08
N LEU A 27 -12.93 19.82 6.61
CA LEU A 27 -12.34 18.73 7.40
C LEU A 27 -13.20 18.33 8.61
N ALA A 28 -14.01 19.25 9.16
CA ALA A 28 -14.92 18.96 10.26
C ALA A 28 -16.10 18.08 9.81
N GLU A 29 -16.59 18.28 8.59
CA GLU A 29 -17.66 17.49 7.98
C GLU A 29 -17.21 16.06 7.73
N ILE A 30 -15.97 15.86 7.24
CA ILE A 30 -15.36 14.53 7.11
C ILE A 30 -15.39 13.77 8.44
N GLY A 31 -15.03 14.44 9.54
CA GLY A 31 -15.01 13.83 10.87
C GLY A 31 -16.39 13.38 11.36
N GLN A 32 -17.45 14.08 10.96
CA GLN A 32 -18.83 13.68 11.26
C GLN A 32 -19.27 12.52 10.38
N GLU A 33 -18.98 12.57 9.08
CA GLU A 33 -19.30 11.49 8.13
C GLU A 33 -18.61 10.17 8.50
N ILE A 34 -17.35 10.21 8.96
CA ILE A 34 -16.64 9.02 9.45
C ILE A 34 -17.37 8.38 10.65
N ARG A 35 -18.01 9.17 11.52
CA ARG A 35 -18.77 8.65 12.67
C ARG A 35 -20.10 8.02 12.26
N HIS A 36 -20.64 8.37 11.10
CA HIS A 36 -21.86 7.78 10.54
C HIS A 36 -21.57 6.62 9.59
N ALA A 37 -20.29 6.30 9.37
CA ALA A 37 -19.89 5.17 8.55
C ALA A 37 -20.48 3.85 9.10
N ASP A 38 -21.10 3.09 8.20
CA ASP A 38 -21.72 1.82 8.52
C ASP A 38 -20.66 0.75 8.81
N VAL A 39 -20.70 0.20 10.02
CA VAL A 39 -19.73 -0.81 10.49
C VAL A 39 -19.88 -2.12 9.71
N GLY A 40 -21.07 -2.45 9.20
CA GLY A 40 -21.31 -3.62 8.37
C GLY A 40 -20.56 -3.53 7.05
N TRP A 41 -20.64 -2.39 6.35
CA TRP A 41 -19.86 -2.14 5.14
C TRP A 41 -18.37 -2.11 5.40
N LEU A 42 -17.93 -1.59 6.55
CA LEU A 42 -16.53 -1.63 6.96
C LEU A 42 -16.01 -3.06 7.11
N LEU A 43 -16.79 -3.96 7.74
CA LEU A 43 -16.44 -5.37 7.89
C LEU A 43 -16.41 -6.10 6.54
N VAL A 44 -17.35 -5.81 5.64
CA VAL A 44 -17.36 -6.37 4.28
C VAL A 44 -16.12 -5.93 3.51
N ALA A 45 -15.79 -4.64 3.55
CA ALA A 45 -14.59 -4.10 2.91
C ALA A 45 -13.32 -4.75 3.48
N PHE A 46 -13.23 -4.87 4.81
CA PHE A 46 -12.12 -5.54 5.48
C PHE A 46 -11.98 -7.02 5.08
N GLY A 47 -13.10 -7.75 5.01
CA GLY A 47 -13.13 -9.12 4.52
C GLY A 47 -12.66 -9.25 3.07
N CYS A 48 -13.13 -8.35 2.19
CA CYS A 48 -12.72 -8.32 0.78
C CYS A 48 -11.23 -8.04 0.61
N VAL A 49 -10.68 -7.06 1.34
CA VAL A 49 -9.25 -6.73 1.30
C VAL A 49 -8.42 -7.90 1.81
N SER A 50 -8.82 -8.51 2.92
CA SER A 50 -8.14 -9.66 3.51
C SER A 50 -8.15 -10.87 2.55
N ALA A 51 -9.30 -11.17 1.95
CA ALA A 51 -9.42 -12.23 0.94
C ALA A 51 -8.58 -11.93 -0.32
N GLY A 52 -8.54 -10.66 -0.74
CA GLY A 52 -7.73 -10.20 -1.86
C GLY A 52 -6.24 -10.34 -1.62
N LEU A 53 -5.76 -10.04 -0.40
CA LEU A 53 -4.39 -10.38 -0.04
C LEU A 53 -4.22 -11.90 -0.02
N TRP A 54 -5.19 -12.68 0.46
CA TRP A 54 -5.02 -14.12 0.73
C TRP A 54 -4.83 -14.90 -0.56
N THR A 55 -5.67 -14.61 -1.54
CA THR A 55 -5.53 -15.12 -2.90
C THR A 55 -4.16 -14.80 -3.49
N ARG A 56 -3.60 -13.61 -3.21
CA ARG A 56 -2.23 -13.26 -3.63
C ARG A 56 -1.16 -14.07 -2.90
N GLY A 57 -1.29 -14.26 -1.58
CA GLY A 57 -0.41 -15.14 -0.80
C GLY A 57 -0.35 -16.57 -1.35
N VAL A 58 -1.52 -17.15 -1.63
CA VAL A 58 -1.64 -18.48 -2.23
C VAL A 58 -1.02 -18.52 -3.64
N ARG A 59 -1.27 -17.49 -4.47
CA ARG A 59 -0.66 -17.39 -5.80
C ARG A 59 0.87 -17.36 -5.74
N TRP A 60 1.42 -16.60 -4.81
CA TRP A 60 2.87 -16.52 -4.60
C TRP A 60 3.45 -17.84 -4.07
N GLN A 61 2.73 -18.57 -3.22
CA GLN A 61 3.10 -19.93 -2.83
C GLN A 61 3.19 -20.89 -4.03
N GLY A 62 2.26 -20.77 -4.99
CA GLY A 62 2.31 -21.53 -6.23
C GLY A 62 3.55 -21.21 -7.08
N LEU A 63 3.92 -19.93 -7.17
CA LEU A 63 5.10 -19.48 -7.92
C LEU A 63 6.43 -19.93 -7.29
N THR A 64 6.48 -20.15 -5.98
CA THR A 64 7.67 -20.66 -5.28
C THR A 64 7.73 -22.19 -5.24
N GLY A 65 6.82 -22.88 -5.94
CA GLY A 65 6.78 -24.34 -6.01
C GLY A 65 6.45 -25.02 -4.68
N PHE A 66 5.61 -24.38 -3.85
CA PHE A 66 5.20 -24.88 -2.52
C PHE A 66 6.35 -25.11 -1.53
N ARG A 67 7.54 -24.55 -1.78
CA ARG A 67 8.69 -24.65 -0.87
C ARG A 67 8.50 -23.90 0.46
N ILE A 68 7.50 -23.03 0.52
CA ILE A 68 7.24 -22.13 1.65
C ILE A 68 5.86 -22.45 2.22
N ASN A 69 5.73 -22.41 3.55
CA ASN A 69 4.46 -22.69 4.22
C ASN A 69 3.42 -21.58 3.92
N LYS A 70 2.11 -21.91 3.90
CA LYS A 70 1.02 -20.98 3.54
C LYS A 70 1.05 -19.70 4.38
N THR A 71 1.25 -19.86 5.68
CA THR A 71 1.30 -18.76 6.65
C THR A 71 2.51 -17.85 6.42
N GLU A 72 3.64 -18.41 6.02
CA GLU A 72 4.87 -17.67 5.78
C GLU A 72 4.80 -16.89 4.45
N ALA A 73 4.24 -17.49 3.40
CA ALA A 73 3.90 -16.79 2.15
C ALA A 73 2.87 -15.66 2.38
N TRP A 74 1.90 -15.89 3.25
CA TRP A 74 0.92 -14.90 3.68
C TRP A 74 1.56 -13.71 4.38
N HIS A 75 2.42 -13.94 5.38
CA HIS A 75 3.14 -12.86 6.05
C HIS A 75 4.06 -12.10 5.11
N MET A 76 4.77 -12.79 4.21
CA MET A 76 5.66 -12.16 3.24
C MET A 76 4.92 -11.19 2.30
N VAL A 77 3.73 -11.58 1.82
CA VAL A 77 2.88 -10.71 0.97
C VAL A 77 2.37 -9.52 1.78
N ASN A 78 1.88 -9.73 3.00
CA ASN A 78 1.41 -8.63 3.87
C ASN A 78 2.52 -7.61 4.15
N ILE A 79 3.72 -8.08 4.50
CA ILE A 79 4.90 -7.23 4.75
C ILE A 79 5.27 -6.46 3.48
N THR A 80 5.34 -7.14 2.33
CA THR A 80 5.66 -6.49 1.04
C THR A 80 4.63 -5.41 0.69
N PHE A 81 3.34 -5.65 0.96
CA PHE A 81 2.27 -4.71 0.69
C PHE A 81 2.30 -3.51 1.64
N LEU A 82 2.61 -3.73 2.91
CA LEU A 82 2.81 -2.68 3.90
C LEU A 82 3.97 -1.76 3.50
N PHE A 83 5.09 -2.32 3.05
CA PHE A 83 6.22 -1.52 2.55
C PHE A 83 5.92 -0.81 1.22
N ASN A 84 4.96 -1.30 0.43
CA ASN A 84 4.54 -0.66 -0.82
C ASN A 84 3.69 0.60 -0.59
N GLN A 85 2.94 0.66 0.52
CA GLN A 85 2.12 1.82 0.91
C GLN A 85 2.95 3.06 1.32
N LEU A 86 4.25 2.91 1.54
CA LEU A 86 5.11 4.03 1.93
C LEU A 86 5.44 4.94 0.73
N PRO A 87 5.52 6.27 0.94
CA PRO A 87 5.90 7.21 -0.11
C PRO A 87 7.27 6.83 -0.70
N LEU A 88 7.42 6.98 -2.02
CA LEU A 88 8.52 6.45 -2.86
C LEU A 88 8.51 4.95 -3.17
N ARG A 89 7.43 4.19 -2.89
CA ARG A 89 7.43 2.72 -3.07
C ARG A 89 8.66 2.12 -2.39
N LEU A 90 8.87 2.42 -1.10
CA LEU A 90 10.00 1.90 -0.32
C LEU A 90 10.10 0.36 -0.36
N GLY A 91 9.05 -0.35 -0.78
CA GLY A 91 9.12 -1.76 -1.16
C GLY A 91 10.19 -2.11 -2.21
N GLU A 92 10.52 -1.21 -3.15
CA GLU A 92 11.64 -1.40 -4.09
C GLU A 92 13.00 -1.24 -3.39
N VAL A 93 13.10 -0.29 -2.44
CA VAL A 93 14.31 -0.08 -1.61
C VAL A 93 14.53 -1.25 -0.64
N ALA A 94 13.47 -1.77 -0.03
CA ALA A 94 13.52 -2.95 0.81
C ALA A 94 13.94 -4.19 0.00
N ARG A 95 13.41 -4.37 -1.22
CA ARG A 95 13.83 -5.45 -2.13
C ARG A 95 15.30 -5.30 -2.56
N SER A 96 15.79 -4.08 -2.84
CA SER A 96 17.21 -3.88 -3.14
C SER A 96 18.11 -4.16 -1.93
N LEU A 97 17.73 -3.69 -0.73
CA LEU A 97 18.50 -3.91 0.50
C LEU A 97 18.58 -5.38 0.90
N LEU A 98 17.48 -6.13 0.76
CA LEU A 98 17.46 -7.56 1.04
C LEU A 98 18.28 -8.37 0.02
N THR A 99 18.32 -7.93 -1.25
CA THR A 99 19.17 -8.57 -2.28
C THR A 99 20.65 -8.29 -2.05
N THR A 100 21.00 -7.08 -1.60
CA THR A 100 22.39 -6.71 -1.28
C THR A 100 22.92 -7.35 0.01
N ARG A 101 22.05 -7.79 0.93
CA ARG A 101 22.47 -8.54 2.13
C ARG A 101 22.53 -10.04 1.92
N ALA A 102 21.99 -10.55 0.81
CA ALA A 102 21.97 -11.97 0.47
C ALA A 102 23.04 -12.36 -0.57
N GLY A 103 23.86 -11.42 -1.01
CA GLY A 103 25.06 -11.63 -1.84
C GLY A 103 26.29 -11.09 -1.13
#